data_AF-G7EQF0-F1
#
_entry.id   AF-G7EQF0-F1
#
_cell.length_a   1.000
_cell.length_b   1.000
_cell.length_c   1.000
_cell.angle_alpha   90.00
_cell.angle_beta   90.00
_cell.angle_gamma   90.00
#
_symmetry.space_group_name_H-M   'P 1'
#
loop_
_entity.id
_entity.type
_entity.pdbx_description
1 polymer ?
#
loop_
_entity_poly.entity_id
_entity_poly.type
_entity_poly.pdbx_seq_one_letter_code
_entity_poly.pdbx_strand_id
1 'polypeptide(L)'
;MSDNNIKIESLLGDGQKWQHSYEQPISYAPLVQLANKNWIVPQHFLRYKHTLASVNEVLNDISFSNHFSVLAAEKNSDIYLQVAVLSPDNYRADNKAKKLLFGRRWPVEQNLPTSELIQTAFLALKVAREHEVRELFQLQHQEATSTPFNNHHDLPVMAQNPDLVTSGSVETTSLATIITRLVFADAPVTLMSHQSIATGEQLYTVKLNCEDCQLSEFNHTQLSFLASDSSPNSFLHSFINALVNTSNEYVNEHFKYQGFARFSKHVRAERVGELSVSMRSPSSVSLCSMGKQEANQLNFEIDSARAPQGCGQAIGGFLAAHGIEQPENAHLYPHYL
;
A
#
# COMPACT_ATOMS: atom_id res chain seq x y z
N MET A 1 -16.35 -19.32 44.27
CA MET A 1 -16.94 -18.76 43.03
C MET A 1 -16.33 -19.55 41.90
N SER A 2 -17.15 -20.20 41.09
CA SER A 2 -16.76 -21.25 40.15
C SER A 2 -15.90 -20.70 39.01
N ASP A 3 -14.68 -21.21 38.91
CA ASP A 3 -13.82 -21.11 37.73
C ASP A 3 -14.51 -21.82 36.56
N ASN A 4 -15.31 -21.09 35.79
CA ASN A 4 -15.74 -21.53 34.47
C ASN A 4 -14.56 -21.35 33.51
N ASN A 5 -13.57 -22.23 33.61
CA ASN A 5 -12.65 -22.55 32.53
C ASN A 5 -13.48 -23.19 31.42
N ILE A 6 -14.19 -22.38 30.64
CA ILE A 6 -14.72 -22.82 29.36
C ILE A 6 -13.48 -23.01 28.49
N LYS A 7 -13.08 -24.28 28.29
CA LYS A 7 -12.01 -24.62 27.37
C LYS A 7 -12.36 -24.02 26.01
N ILE A 8 -11.45 -23.24 25.45
CA ILE A 8 -11.61 -22.61 24.13
C ILE A 8 -12.06 -23.65 23.07
N GLU A 9 -11.61 -24.89 23.22
CA GLU A 9 -11.98 -26.06 22.41
C GLU A 9 -13.47 -26.39 22.39
N SER A 10 -14.25 -26.06 23.42
CA SER A 10 -15.69 -26.36 23.47
C SER A 10 -16.59 -25.26 22.87
N LEU A 11 -16.03 -24.09 22.55
CA LEU A 11 -16.74 -22.96 21.93
C LEU A 11 -16.45 -22.82 20.44
N LEU A 12 -15.35 -23.40 19.97
CA LEU A 12 -14.99 -23.53 18.58
C LEU A 12 -15.53 -24.88 18.09
N GLY A 13 -16.35 -24.90 17.04
CA GLY A 13 -16.89 -26.17 16.51
C GLY A 13 -15.76 -27.12 16.11
N ASP A 14 -16.04 -28.43 16.00
CA ASP A 14 -15.04 -29.49 15.72
C ASP A 14 -14.16 -29.29 14.45
N GLY A 15 -14.47 -28.27 13.62
CA GLY A 15 -13.66 -27.82 12.47
C GLY A 15 -12.92 -26.47 12.64
N GLN A 16 -13.00 -25.82 13.81
CA GLN A 16 -12.34 -24.54 14.14
C GLN A 16 -11.12 -24.75 15.07
N LYS A 17 -10.31 -25.77 14.81
CA LYS A 17 -8.89 -25.66 15.21
C LYS A 17 -8.32 -24.47 14.44
N TRP A 18 -7.55 -23.60 15.11
CA TRP A 18 -6.96 -22.38 14.54
C TRP A 18 -6.63 -22.57 13.07
N GLN A 19 -7.27 -21.78 12.19
CA GLN A 19 -7.36 -22.06 10.76
C GLN A 19 -5.99 -22.27 10.11
N HIS A 20 -4.95 -21.67 10.70
CA HIS A 20 -3.59 -21.80 10.23
C HIS A 20 -2.60 -22.01 11.37
N SER A 21 -1.59 -22.86 11.15
CA SER A 21 -0.58 -23.20 12.17
C SER A 21 0.35 -22.05 12.57
N TYR A 22 0.34 -20.96 11.80
CA TYR A 22 1.20 -19.78 11.99
C TYR A 22 0.55 -18.67 12.83
N GLU A 23 -0.71 -18.83 13.24
CA GLU A 23 -1.40 -17.93 14.18
C GLU A 23 -1.79 -18.70 15.44
N GLN A 24 -1.40 -18.20 16.61
CA GLN A 24 -1.75 -18.84 17.89
C GLN A 24 -2.19 -17.80 18.90
N PRO A 25 -3.32 -17.98 19.59
CA PRO A 25 -3.70 -17.08 20.67
C PRO A 25 -2.68 -17.14 21.80
N ILE A 26 -2.49 -16.01 22.47
CA ILE A 26 -1.82 -16.00 23.78
C ILE A 26 -2.65 -16.77 24.81
N SER A 27 -1.99 -17.23 25.87
CA SER A 27 -2.70 -17.76 27.03
C SER A 27 -3.69 -16.73 27.57
N TYR A 28 -4.91 -17.16 27.88
CA TYR A 28 -6.01 -16.29 28.34
C TYR A 28 -6.47 -15.22 27.34
N ALA A 29 -6.21 -15.39 26.04
CA ALA A 29 -6.78 -14.51 25.01
C ALA A 29 -8.31 -14.45 25.13
N PRO A 30 -8.91 -13.25 25.01
CA PRO A 30 -10.36 -13.09 25.14
C PRO A 30 -11.06 -13.61 23.88
N LEU A 31 -12.26 -14.15 24.08
CA LEU A 31 -13.18 -14.50 23.00
C LEU A 31 -14.23 -13.41 22.88
N VAL A 32 -14.40 -12.87 21.68
CA VAL A 32 -15.38 -11.84 21.36
C VAL A 32 -16.46 -12.44 20.47
N GLN A 33 -17.72 -12.30 20.86
CA GLN A 33 -18.85 -12.65 20.00
C GLN A 33 -19.18 -11.47 19.08
N LEU A 34 -19.16 -11.73 17.78
CA LEU A 34 -19.53 -10.77 16.75
C LEU A 34 -21.06 -10.69 16.59
N ALA A 35 -21.54 -9.64 15.92
CA ALA A 35 -22.97 -9.44 15.67
C ALA A 35 -23.62 -10.59 14.86
N ASN A 36 -22.84 -11.32 14.06
CA ASN A 36 -23.29 -12.51 13.34
C ASN A 36 -23.24 -13.80 14.19
N LYS A 37 -23.01 -13.67 15.50
CA LYS A 37 -22.92 -14.74 16.52
C LYS A 37 -21.66 -15.61 16.44
N ASN A 38 -20.75 -15.33 15.51
CA ASN A 38 -19.45 -16.01 15.47
C ASN A 38 -18.57 -15.54 16.63
N TRP A 39 -17.77 -16.45 17.17
CA TRP A 39 -16.76 -16.15 18.16
C TRP A 39 -15.39 -16.06 17.50
N ILE A 40 -14.60 -15.07 17.89
CA ILE A 40 -13.24 -14.88 17.40
C ILE A 40 -12.30 -14.53 18.55
N VAL A 41 -11.01 -14.78 18.36
CA VAL A 41 -9.95 -14.11 19.12
C VAL A 41 -9.48 -12.91 18.30
N PRO A 42 -9.56 -11.68 18.84
CA PRO A 42 -9.03 -10.50 18.15
C PRO A 42 -7.54 -10.65 17.82
N GLN A 43 -7.11 -10.20 16.65
CA GLN A 43 -5.76 -10.50 16.14
C GLN A 43 -4.61 -9.94 17.00
N HIS A 44 -4.87 -8.90 17.82
CA HIS A 44 -3.87 -8.32 18.73
C HIS A 44 -3.57 -9.22 19.94
N PHE A 45 -4.28 -10.34 20.08
CA PHE A 45 -3.99 -11.39 21.05
C PHE A 45 -3.45 -12.67 20.39
N LEU A 46 -3.02 -12.57 19.13
CA LEU A 46 -2.39 -13.68 18.41
C LEU A 46 -0.88 -13.45 18.31
N ARG A 47 -0.13 -14.52 18.52
CA ARG A 47 1.28 -14.68 18.14
C ARG A 47 1.35 -15.20 16.71
N TYR A 48 2.31 -14.69 15.95
CA TYR A 48 2.54 -15.06 14.57
C TYR A 48 3.92 -15.72 14.42
N LYS A 49 4.00 -16.72 13.56
CA LYS A 49 5.26 -17.37 13.21
C LYS A 49 5.29 -17.73 11.72
N HIS A 50 5.43 -16.71 10.89
CA HIS A 50 5.54 -16.88 9.47
C HIS A 50 6.85 -17.58 9.07
N THR A 51 6.70 -18.47 8.10
CA THR A 51 7.71 -19.16 7.30
C THR A 51 7.42 -18.89 5.82
N LEU A 52 8.37 -19.16 4.93
CA LEU A 52 8.13 -19.03 3.49
C LEU A 52 6.87 -19.79 3.05
N ALA A 53 6.63 -20.98 3.60
CA ALA A 53 5.44 -21.78 3.29
C ALA A 53 4.14 -21.09 3.72
N SER A 54 4.06 -20.60 4.95
CA SER A 54 2.86 -19.89 5.43
C SER A 54 2.62 -18.57 4.70
N VAL A 55 3.68 -17.86 4.30
CA VAL A 55 3.51 -16.62 3.53
C VAL A 55 2.94 -16.96 2.16
N ASN A 56 3.45 -17.99 1.49
CA ASN A 56 2.87 -18.46 0.23
C ASN A 56 1.41 -18.92 0.39
N GLU A 57 1.05 -19.56 1.50
CA GLU A 57 -0.34 -19.92 1.81
C GLU A 57 -1.25 -18.69 1.84
N VAL A 58 -0.85 -17.62 2.56
CA VAL A 58 -1.59 -16.35 2.58
C VAL A 58 -1.69 -15.71 1.19
N LEU A 59 -0.59 -15.72 0.42
CA LEU A 59 -0.58 -15.14 -0.93
C LEU A 59 -1.45 -15.93 -1.93
N ASN A 60 -1.58 -17.25 -1.76
CA ASN A 60 -2.44 -18.08 -2.62
C ASN A 60 -3.93 -17.72 -2.47
N ASP A 61 -4.33 -17.19 -1.32
CA ASP A 61 -5.67 -16.69 -1.07
C ASP A 61 -5.90 -15.27 -1.60
N ILE A 62 -4.85 -14.61 -2.12
CA ILE A 62 -4.95 -13.32 -2.79
C ILE A 62 -5.23 -13.54 -4.28
N SER A 63 -6.30 -12.91 -4.76
CA SER A 63 -6.60 -12.82 -6.18
C SER A 63 -6.54 -11.36 -6.66
N PHE A 64 -5.94 -11.17 -7.84
CA PHE A 64 -5.81 -9.89 -8.53
C PHE A 64 -5.66 -10.12 -10.05
N SER A 65 -5.24 -9.10 -10.81
CA SER A 65 -5.00 -9.14 -12.26
C SER A 65 -3.95 -10.17 -12.68
N ASN A 66 -4.15 -10.81 -13.84
CA ASN A 66 -3.21 -11.79 -14.42
C ASN A 66 -1.85 -11.20 -14.84
N HIS A 67 -1.71 -9.87 -14.86
CA HIS A 67 -0.46 -9.19 -15.23
C HIS A 67 0.47 -8.95 -14.05
N PHE A 68 -0.03 -9.09 -12.82
CA PHE A 68 0.71 -8.81 -11.60
C PHE A 68 0.54 -9.96 -10.61
N SER A 69 1.64 -10.45 -10.06
CA SER A 69 1.61 -11.47 -9.02
C SER A 69 2.51 -11.06 -7.87
N VAL A 70 2.03 -11.19 -6.64
CA VAL A 70 2.86 -11.01 -5.45
C VAL A 70 3.45 -12.37 -5.10
N LEU A 71 4.78 -12.44 -5.05
CA LEU A 71 5.52 -13.66 -4.76
C LEU A 71 6.22 -13.53 -3.41
N ALA A 72 6.30 -14.62 -2.65
CA ALA A 72 7.19 -14.72 -1.50
C ALA A 72 8.49 -15.41 -1.89
N ALA A 73 9.60 -14.90 -1.39
CA ALA A 73 10.90 -15.51 -1.54
C ALA A 73 11.73 -15.32 -0.26
N GLU A 74 12.81 -16.09 -0.15
CA GLU A 74 13.71 -16.07 1.00
C GLU A 74 15.14 -15.83 0.51
N LYS A 75 15.86 -14.95 1.22
CA LYS A 75 17.30 -14.78 1.03
C LYS A 75 17.97 -14.64 2.39
N ASN A 76 18.96 -15.49 2.67
CA ASN A 76 19.70 -15.49 3.94
C ASN A 76 18.76 -15.58 5.17
N SER A 77 17.72 -16.41 5.10
CA SER A 77 16.66 -16.55 6.11
C SER A 77 15.67 -15.38 6.23
N ASP A 78 15.88 -14.28 5.48
CA ASP A 78 14.92 -13.17 5.42
C ASP A 78 13.86 -13.45 4.36
N ILE A 79 12.60 -13.46 4.78
CA ILE A 79 11.46 -13.59 3.88
C ILE A 79 11.09 -12.21 3.35
N TYR A 80 10.73 -12.12 2.08
CA TYR A 80 10.26 -10.89 1.46
C TYR A 80 9.19 -11.16 0.40
N LEU A 81 8.34 -10.16 0.19
CA LEU A 81 7.44 -10.09 -0.96
C LEU A 81 8.11 -9.38 -2.13
N GLN A 82 7.77 -9.78 -3.35
CA GLN A 82 8.19 -9.10 -4.56
C GLN A 82 7.09 -9.21 -5.61
N VAL A 83 6.74 -8.08 -6.24
CA VAL A 83 5.76 -8.08 -7.33
C VAL A 83 6.45 -8.51 -8.62
N ALA A 84 5.94 -9.57 -9.24
CA ALA A 84 6.26 -9.97 -10.60
C ALA A 84 5.26 -9.32 -11.57
N VAL A 85 5.78 -8.74 -12.66
CA VAL A 85 4.99 -8.06 -13.69
C VAL A 85 5.23 -8.72 -15.04
N LEU A 86 4.16 -9.03 -15.75
CA LEU A 86 4.19 -9.51 -17.13
C LEU A 86 3.78 -8.37 -18.08
N SER A 87 4.77 -7.66 -18.60
CA SER A 87 4.59 -6.53 -19.54
C SER A 87 4.96 -6.94 -20.98
N PRO A 88 4.40 -6.29 -22.03
CA PRO A 88 4.89 -6.43 -23.40
C PRO A 88 6.38 -6.07 -23.51
N ASP A 89 7.12 -6.75 -24.38
CA ASP A 89 8.52 -6.45 -24.65
C ASP A 89 8.64 -5.32 -25.68
N ASN A 90 8.85 -4.09 -25.20
CA ASN A 90 8.95 -2.89 -26.05
C ASN A 90 10.18 -2.87 -26.99
N TYR A 91 11.11 -3.84 -26.87
CA TYR A 91 12.29 -3.93 -27.74
C TYR A 91 12.11 -4.87 -28.94
N ARG A 92 10.97 -5.55 -29.04
CA ARG A 92 10.70 -6.48 -30.14
C ARG A 92 9.51 -6.02 -30.97
N ALA A 93 9.69 -6.00 -32.29
CA ALA A 93 8.64 -5.61 -33.24
C ALA A 93 7.42 -6.55 -33.22
N ASP A 94 7.56 -7.76 -32.68
CA ASP A 94 6.44 -8.65 -32.37
C ASP A 94 5.92 -8.40 -30.94
N ASN A 95 4.97 -7.47 -30.79
CA ASN A 95 4.25 -7.11 -29.54
C ASN A 95 3.56 -8.29 -28.79
N LYS A 96 3.85 -9.54 -29.14
CA LYS A 96 3.39 -10.77 -28.46
C LYS A 96 4.36 -11.27 -27.40
N ALA A 97 5.64 -10.91 -27.47
CA ALA A 97 6.62 -11.32 -26.47
C ALA A 97 6.32 -10.60 -25.15
N LYS A 98 6.15 -11.35 -24.05
CA LYS A 98 5.99 -10.79 -22.70
C LYS A 98 7.32 -10.88 -21.96
N LYS A 99 7.74 -9.78 -21.35
CA LYS A 99 8.88 -9.71 -20.45
C LYS A 99 8.42 -9.91 -19.01
N LEU A 100 9.11 -10.78 -18.28
CA LEU A 100 8.93 -10.93 -16.84
C LEU A 100 9.86 -9.95 -16.12
N LEU A 101 9.28 -9.06 -15.34
CA LEU A 101 9.97 -8.06 -14.53
C LEU A 101 9.69 -8.32 -13.05
N PHE A 102 10.61 -7.90 -12.18
CA PHE A 102 10.48 -8.02 -10.74
C PHE A 102 10.67 -6.64 -10.09
N GLY A 103 9.71 -6.25 -9.26
CA GLY A 103 9.75 -5.00 -8.50
C GLY A 103 10.77 -5.02 -7.36
N ARG A 104 10.68 -4.04 -6.47
CA ARG A 104 11.49 -4.00 -5.24
C ARG A 104 11.02 -5.06 -4.23
N ARG A 105 11.92 -5.44 -3.32
CA ARG A 105 11.64 -6.40 -2.25
C ARG A 105 11.02 -5.68 -1.06
N TRP A 106 10.03 -6.32 -0.45
CA TRP A 106 9.32 -5.86 0.72
C TRP A 106 9.53 -6.90 1.83
N PRO A 107 10.40 -6.63 2.84
CA PRO A 107 10.66 -7.58 3.91
C PRO A 107 9.38 -8.00 4.64
N VAL A 108 9.36 -9.23 5.15
CA VAL A 108 8.28 -9.79 5.97
C VAL A 108 8.88 -10.31 7.27
N GLU A 109 8.53 -9.68 8.38
CA GLU A 109 8.93 -10.17 9.69
C GLU A 109 8.19 -11.46 10.05
N GLN A 110 8.87 -12.36 10.77
CA GLN A 110 8.27 -13.63 11.20
C GLN A 110 7.03 -13.44 12.08
N ASN A 111 7.01 -12.40 12.91
CA ASN A 111 5.90 -12.08 13.81
C ASN A 111 4.89 -11.08 13.21
N LEU A 112 4.97 -10.80 11.90
CA LEU A 112 4.05 -9.89 11.23
C LEU A 112 2.62 -10.46 11.30
N PRO A 113 1.62 -9.67 11.73
CA PRO A 113 0.24 -10.13 11.69
C PRO A 113 -0.23 -10.41 10.26
N THR A 114 -1.01 -11.47 10.03
CA THR A 114 -1.47 -11.85 8.67
C THR A 114 -2.21 -10.70 7.95
N SER A 115 -2.99 -9.90 8.67
CA SER A 115 -3.64 -8.71 8.08
C SER A 115 -2.64 -7.65 7.60
N GLU A 116 -1.53 -7.47 8.31
CA GLU A 116 -0.43 -6.58 7.91
C GLU A 116 0.31 -7.19 6.71
N LEU A 117 0.52 -8.51 6.67
CA LEU A 117 1.08 -9.20 5.50
C LEU A 117 0.23 -8.99 4.23
N ILE A 118 -1.09 -9.16 4.34
CA ILE A 118 -2.06 -8.89 3.26
C ILE A 118 -2.00 -7.41 2.84
N GLN A 119 -1.93 -6.51 3.81
CA GLN A 119 -1.81 -5.07 3.53
C GLN A 119 -0.50 -4.72 2.83
N THR A 120 0.62 -5.35 3.21
CA THR A 120 1.92 -5.19 2.53
C THR A 120 1.85 -5.67 1.09
N ALA A 121 1.21 -6.82 0.82
CA ALA A 121 0.99 -7.29 -0.55
C ALA A 121 0.14 -6.30 -1.38
N PHE A 122 -0.93 -5.77 -0.78
CA PHE A 122 -1.77 -4.74 -1.40
C PHE A 122 -1.00 -3.46 -1.73
N LEU A 123 -0.18 -2.96 -0.79
CA LEU A 123 0.64 -1.77 -1.00
C LEU A 123 1.73 -1.99 -2.05
N ALA A 124 2.37 -3.16 -2.04
CA ALA A 124 3.37 -3.52 -3.04
C ALA A 124 2.78 -3.49 -4.46
N LEU A 125 1.54 -3.97 -4.65
CA LEU A 125 0.83 -3.88 -5.93
C LEU A 125 0.52 -2.45 -6.35
N LYS A 126 0.06 -1.59 -5.42
CA LYS A 126 -0.16 -0.17 -5.70
C LYS A 126 1.11 0.51 -6.18
N VAL A 127 2.22 0.32 -5.46
CA VAL A 127 3.51 0.92 -5.82
C VAL A 127 4.02 0.39 -7.16
N ALA A 128 3.89 -0.92 -7.41
CA ALA A 128 4.27 -1.51 -8.69
C ALA A 128 3.45 -0.93 -9.85
N ARG A 129 2.16 -0.70 -9.67
CA ARG A 129 1.32 -0.10 -10.72
C ARG A 129 1.53 1.39 -10.88
N GLU A 130 1.78 2.13 -9.80
CA GLU A 130 2.18 3.53 -9.87
C GLU A 130 3.47 3.69 -10.69
N HIS A 131 4.40 2.74 -10.57
CA HIS A 131 5.59 2.68 -11.41
C HIS A 131 5.22 2.66 -12.90
N GLU A 132 4.40 1.70 -13.32
CA GLU A 132 3.95 1.59 -14.72
C GLU A 132 3.20 2.85 -15.16
N VAL A 133 2.29 3.40 -14.34
CA VAL A 133 1.54 4.64 -14.67
C VAL A 133 2.49 5.81 -14.96
N ARG A 134 3.54 5.96 -14.14
CA ARG A 134 4.54 7.03 -14.30
C ARG A 134 5.42 6.84 -15.53
N GLU A 135 5.68 5.60 -15.94
CA GLU A 135 6.40 5.29 -17.18
C GLU A 135 5.53 5.51 -18.43
N LEU A 136 4.22 5.22 -18.33
CA LEU A 136 3.27 5.43 -19.43
C LEU A 136 2.94 6.91 -19.67
N PHE A 137 3.22 7.78 -18.70
CA PHE A 137 3.05 9.23 -18.84
C PHE A 137 4.21 9.84 -19.62
N GLN A 138 3.93 10.28 -20.84
CA GLN A 138 4.90 10.80 -21.77
C GLN A 138 4.63 12.26 -22.13
N LEU A 139 5.70 13.02 -22.29
CA LEU A 139 5.67 14.38 -22.82
C LEU A 139 6.54 14.43 -24.08
N GLN A 140 5.92 14.71 -25.21
CA GLN A 140 6.65 14.93 -26.47
C GLN A 140 7.36 16.28 -26.40
N HIS A 141 8.64 16.30 -26.76
CA HIS A 141 9.44 17.47 -27.07
C HIS A 141 9.75 17.44 -28.57
N GLN A 142 10.32 18.51 -29.12
CA GLN A 142 10.52 18.71 -30.56
C GLN A 142 10.87 17.43 -31.33
N GLU A 143 11.96 16.75 -30.96
CA GLU A 143 12.44 15.53 -31.63
C GLU A 143 12.53 14.32 -30.69
N ALA A 144 12.04 14.43 -29.45
CA ALA A 144 12.24 13.40 -28.43
C ALA A 144 11.03 13.28 -27.51
N THR A 145 10.78 12.09 -26.99
CA THR A 145 9.76 11.85 -25.95
C THR A 145 10.45 11.66 -24.61
N SER A 146 9.93 12.30 -23.56
CA SER A 146 10.37 12.13 -22.19
C SER A 146 9.25 11.55 -21.32
N THR A 147 9.59 11.03 -20.15
CA THR A 147 8.64 10.57 -19.12
C THR A 147 8.86 11.37 -17.84
N PRO A 148 8.37 12.61 -17.73
CA PRO A 148 8.81 13.59 -16.71
C PRO A 148 8.48 13.21 -15.27
N PHE A 149 7.66 12.19 -15.03
CA PHE A 149 7.32 11.68 -13.70
C PHE A 149 7.85 10.27 -13.41
N ASN A 150 8.73 9.74 -14.27
CA ASN A 150 9.31 8.42 -14.14
C ASN A 150 10.15 8.27 -12.85
N ASN A 151 10.15 7.07 -12.28
CA ASN A 151 10.89 6.74 -11.06
C ASN A 151 12.38 6.46 -11.30
N HIS A 152 12.83 6.37 -12.56
CA HIS A 152 14.24 6.10 -12.89
C HIS A 152 15.07 7.36 -13.13
N HIS A 153 14.55 8.55 -12.80
CA HIS A 153 15.34 9.78 -12.90
C HIS A 153 16.55 9.77 -11.97
N ASP A 154 17.63 10.42 -12.42
CA ASP A 154 18.83 10.65 -11.61
C ASP A 154 18.56 11.78 -10.60
N LEU A 155 17.92 11.40 -9.48
CA LEU A 155 17.60 12.33 -8.39
C LEU A 155 18.86 13.01 -7.82
N PRO A 156 20.01 12.32 -7.62
CA PRO A 156 21.26 12.99 -7.25
C PRO A 156 21.68 14.12 -8.20
N VAL A 157 21.61 13.91 -9.52
CA VAL A 157 21.94 14.97 -10.51
C VAL A 157 20.96 16.14 -10.40
N MET A 158 19.66 15.89 -10.25
CA MET A 158 18.66 16.94 -10.05
C MET A 158 18.92 17.73 -8.76
N ALA A 159 19.25 17.04 -7.66
CA ALA A 159 19.51 17.66 -6.36
C ALA A 159 20.80 18.50 -6.35
N GLN A 160 21.81 18.13 -7.16
CA GLN A 160 23.04 18.89 -7.34
C GLN A 160 22.84 20.11 -8.26
N ASN A 161 21.81 20.10 -9.10
CA ASN A 161 21.52 21.14 -10.09
C ASN A 161 20.06 21.60 -10.00
N PRO A 162 19.56 22.00 -8.82
CA PRO A 162 18.13 22.25 -8.61
C PRO A 162 17.63 23.36 -9.55
N ASP A 163 18.46 24.37 -9.81
CA ASP A 163 18.12 25.49 -10.68
C ASP A 163 17.75 25.06 -12.11
N LEU A 164 18.22 23.92 -12.61
CA LEU A 164 17.84 23.43 -13.95
C LEU A 164 16.38 22.99 -14.04
N VAL A 165 15.74 22.70 -12.91
CA VAL A 165 14.35 22.21 -12.83
C VAL A 165 13.44 23.11 -11.99
N THR A 166 14.00 24.04 -11.21
CA THR A 166 13.25 25.05 -10.44
C THR A 166 13.33 26.45 -11.02
N SER A 167 14.39 26.79 -11.76
CA SER A 167 14.61 28.14 -12.30
C SER A 167 14.15 28.20 -13.76
N GLY A 168 13.09 28.97 -14.01
CA GLY A 168 12.61 29.23 -15.37
C GLY A 168 12.31 30.71 -15.57
N SER A 169 13.16 31.39 -16.34
CA SER A 169 12.76 32.58 -17.08
C SER A 169 11.61 32.19 -18.01
N VAL A 170 10.54 32.97 -17.95
CA VAL A 170 9.22 32.80 -18.57
C VAL A 170 9.30 32.59 -20.09
N GLU A 171 9.53 31.36 -20.55
CA GLU A 171 8.81 30.87 -21.73
C GLU A 171 7.57 30.14 -21.23
N THR A 172 6.50 30.91 -21.01
CA THR A 172 5.18 30.41 -20.65
C THR A 172 4.61 29.61 -21.82
N THR A 173 5.02 28.35 -21.93
CA THR A 173 4.33 27.39 -22.79
C THR A 173 2.87 27.35 -22.36
N SER A 174 1.95 27.64 -23.27
CA SER A 174 0.53 27.66 -22.92
C SER A 174 0.05 26.26 -22.52
N LEU A 175 -0.96 26.19 -21.66
CA LEU A 175 -1.57 24.91 -21.28
C LEU A 175 -2.06 24.12 -22.52
N ALA A 176 -2.64 24.80 -23.50
CA ALA A 176 -3.08 24.19 -24.76
C ALA A 176 -1.90 23.50 -25.48
N THR A 177 -0.74 24.16 -25.54
CA THR A 177 0.48 23.61 -26.13
C THR A 177 1.02 22.41 -25.34
N ILE A 178 0.93 22.42 -24.01
CA ILE A 178 1.33 21.25 -23.21
C ILE A 178 0.41 20.07 -23.49
N ILE A 179 -0.91 20.28 -23.54
CA ILE A 179 -1.87 19.19 -23.76
C ILE A 179 -1.66 18.51 -25.12
N THR A 180 -1.36 19.25 -26.19
CA THR A 180 -1.10 18.63 -27.50
C THR A 180 0.15 17.76 -27.53
N ARG A 181 1.04 17.92 -26.55
CA ARG A 181 2.29 17.15 -26.41
C ARG A 181 2.14 15.96 -25.45
N LEU A 182 1.00 15.82 -24.77
CA LEU A 182 0.78 14.76 -23.81
C LEU A 182 0.37 13.46 -24.48
N VAL A 183 1.07 12.40 -24.09
CA VAL A 183 0.79 11.03 -24.49
C VAL A 183 0.70 10.19 -23.23
N PHE A 184 -0.30 9.31 -23.18
CA PHE A 184 -0.45 8.33 -22.12
C PHE A 184 -0.68 6.95 -22.75
N ALA A 185 0.19 5.99 -22.41
CA ALA A 185 0.16 4.64 -22.98
C ALA A 185 0.08 4.65 -24.52
N ASP A 186 1.01 5.40 -25.14
CA ASP A 186 1.16 5.58 -26.59
C ASP A 186 -0.05 6.20 -27.32
N ALA A 187 -1.01 6.78 -26.58
CA ALA A 187 -2.16 7.48 -27.13
C ALA A 187 -2.23 8.95 -26.67
N PRO A 188 -2.76 9.86 -27.51
CA PRO A 188 -2.89 11.27 -27.15
C PRO A 188 -3.93 11.48 -26.05
N VAL A 189 -3.76 12.55 -25.27
CA VAL A 189 -4.75 13.01 -24.26
C VAL A 189 -5.57 14.16 -24.82
N THR A 190 -6.87 14.19 -24.54
CA THR A 190 -7.76 15.27 -25.00
C THR A 190 -8.37 16.00 -23.82
N LEU A 191 -8.25 17.34 -23.77
CA LEU A 191 -8.98 18.16 -22.80
C LEU A 191 -10.45 18.28 -23.22
N MET A 192 -11.36 17.91 -22.32
CA MET A 192 -12.80 17.93 -22.55
C MET A 192 -13.47 19.14 -21.92
N SER A 193 -13.07 19.51 -20.70
CA SER A 193 -13.59 20.69 -20.02
C SER A 193 -12.56 21.30 -19.08
N HIS A 194 -12.70 22.60 -18.86
CA HIS A 194 -11.90 23.40 -17.95
C HIS A 194 -12.82 24.42 -17.28
N GLN A 195 -12.80 24.46 -15.94
CA GLN A 195 -13.60 25.38 -15.13
C GLN A 195 -12.78 25.90 -13.96
N SER A 196 -12.83 27.22 -13.74
CA SER A 196 -12.31 27.81 -12.50
C SER A 196 -13.32 27.62 -11.37
N ILE A 197 -12.86 27.22 -10.20
CA ILE A 197 -13.63 27.17 -8.96
C ILE A 197 -13.42 28.48 -8.19
N ALA A 198 -14.40 28.89 -7.38
CA ALA A 198 -14.40 30.15 -6.64
C ALA A 198 -13.16 30.35 -5.74
N THR A 199 -12.52 29.26 -5.31
CA THR A 199 -11.30 29.22 -4.49
C THR A 199 -10.02 29.51 -5.29
N GLY A 200 -10.10 29.64 -6.62
CA GLY A 200 -8.95 29.83 -7.52
C GLY A 200 -8.44 28.53 -8.16
N GLU A 201 -8.82 27.38 -7.60
CA GLU A 201 -8.51 26.06 -8.15
C GLU A 201 -9.15 25.86 -9.53
N GLN A 202 -8.57 24.95 -10.31
CA GLN A 202 -9.00 24.65 -11.68
C GLN A 202 -9.46 23.21 -11.77
N LEU A 203 -10.71 23.00 -12.19
CA LEU A 203 -11.26 21.69 -12.50
C LEU A 203 -11.03 21.39 -13.98
N TYR A 204 -10.28 20.32 -14.24
CA TYR A 204 -10.08 19.79 -15.58
C TYR A 204 -10.82 18.47 -15.74
N THR A 205 -11.35 18.22 -16.93
CA THR A 205 -11.75 16.89 -17.37
C THR A 205 -11.01 16.56 -18.64
N VAL A 206 -10.31 15.42 -18.66
CA VAL A 206 -9.57 14.92 -19.81
C VAL A 206 -10.08 13.54 -20.22
N LYS A 207 -9.92 13.21 -21.49
CA LYS A 207 -10.15 11.87 -22.03
C LYS A 207 -8.82 11.24 -22.42
N LEU A 208 -8.60 10.02 -21.94
CA LEU A 208 -7.52 9.15 -22.40
C LEU A 208 -8.00 8.40 -23.64
N ASN A 209 -7.20 8.38 -24.71
CA ASN A 209 -7.59 7.77 -25.98
C ASN A 209 -6.98 6.39 -26.21
N CYS A 210 -6.30 5.79 -25.22
CA CYS A 210 -5.80 4.43 -25.37
C CYS A 210 -6.98 3.43 -25.38
N GLU A 211 -6.93 2.43 -26.27
CA GLU A 211 -8.03 1.46 -26.47
C GLU A 211 -7.72 0.11 -25.82
N ASP A 212 -6.47 -0.35 -25.94
CA ASP A 212 -5.97 -1.66 -25.49
C ASP A 212 -4.67 -1.50 -24.67
N CYS A 213 -4.64 -0.51 -23.77
CA CYS A 213 -3.49 -0.26 -22.90
C CYS A 213 -3.35 -1.39 -21.84
N GLN A 214 -2.11 -1.72 -21.47
CA GLN A 214 -1.80 -2.79 -20.50
C GLN A 214 -2.56 -2.64 -19.17
N LEU A 215 -2.76 -1.39 -18.76
CA LEU A 215 -3.57 -1.01 -17.61
C LEU A 215 -4.99 -0.68 -18.10
N SER A 216 -5.83 -1.71 -18.17
CA SER A 216 -7.14 -1.66 -18.81
C SER A 216 -8.11 -0.63 -18.22
N GLU A 217 -7.90 -0.19 -16.97
CA GLU A 217 -8.72 0.83 -16.34
C GLU A 217 -8.59 2.22 -16.97
N PHE A 218 -7.61 2.41 -17.86
CA PHE A 218 -7.43 3.66 -18.59
C PHE A 218 -8.02 3.63 -20.00
N ASN A 219 -8.51 2.48 -20.48
CA ASN A 219 -9.06 2.33 -21.82
C ASN A 219 -10.29 3.25 -21.98
N HIS A 220 -10.17 4.26 -22.85
CA HIS A 220 -11.21 5.29 -23.09
C HIS A 220 -11.72 6.03 -21.84
N THR A 221 -10.93 6.06 -20.77
CA THR A 221 -11.36 6.62 -19.49
C THR A 221 -11.38 8.15 -19.52
N GLN A 222 -12.40 8.73 -18.90
CA GLN A 222 -12.46 10.17 -18.61
C GLN A 222 -12.04 10.39 -17.16
N LEU A 223 -11.16 11.37 -16.96
CA LEU A 223 -10.62 11.72 -15.65
C LEU A 223 -10.94 13.19 -15.36
N SER A 224 -11.52 13.44 -14.20
CA SER A 224 -11.72 14.78 -13.67
C SER A 224 -10.82 15.00 -12.45
N PHE A 225 -10.13 16.12 -12.40
CA PHE A 225 -9.20 16.44 -11.31
C PHE A 225 -9.07 17.95 -11.07
N LEU A 226 -8.74 18.29 -9.84
CA LEU A 226 -8.48 19.66 -9.40
C LEU A 226 -6.98 19.95 -9.48
N ALA A 227 -6.65 21.15 -9.96
CA ALA A 227 -5.31 21.72 -9.90
C ALA A 227 -5.34 23.01 -9.05
N SER A 228 -4.24 23.31 -8.35
CA SER A 228 -4.16 24.44 -7.42
C SER A 228 -4.34 25.79 -8.11
N ASP A 229 -3.88 25.87 -9.36
CA ASP A 229 -3.90 27.07 -10.19
C ASP A 229 -3.92 26.69 -11.69
N SER A 230 -3.96 27.70 -12.56
CA SER A 230 -4.03 27.57 -14.02
C SER A 230 -2.68 27.35 -14.71
N SER A 231 -1.58 27.22 -13.95
CA SER A 231 -0.28 26.96 -14.54
C SER A 231 -0.22 25.57 -15.20
N PRO A 232 0.53 25.42 -16.30
CA PRO A 232 0.75 24.11 -16.89
C PRO A 232 1.39 23.11 -15.92
N ASN A 233 2.26 23.57 -15.02
CA ASN A 233 2.90 22.70 -14.04
C ASN A 233 1.88 22.14 -13.04
N SER A 234 1.01 23.00 -12.50
CA SER A 234 -0.11 22.60 -11.64
C SER A 234 -1.00 21.57 -12.33
N PHE A 235 -1.32 21.78 -13.63
CA PHE A 235 -2.05 20.79 -14.43
C PHE A 235 -1.32 19.44 -14.51
N LEU A 236 -0.03 19.42 -14.87
CA LEU A 236 0.74 18.19 -15.05
C LEU A 236 0.83 17.36 -13.76
N HIS A 237 1.15 18.01 -12.64
CA HIS A 237 1.22 17.35 -11.33
C HIS A 237 -0.14 16.80 -10.89
N SER A 238 -1.21 17.57 -11.11
CA SER A 238 -2.56 17.14 -10.75
C SER A 238 -3.06 16.00 -11.65
N PHE A 239 -2.67 16.02 -12.92
CA PHE A 239 -3.05 14.98 -13.87
C PHE A 239 -2.35 13.65 -13.57
N ILE A 240 -1.04 13.64 -13.29
CA ILE A 240 -0.36 12.39 -12.88
C ILE A 240 -0.93 11.85 -11.57
N ASN A 241 -1.28 12.71 -10.62
CA ASN A 241 -1.95 12.30 -9.39
C ASN A 241 -3.32 11.65 -9.67
N ALA A 242 -4.09 12.18 -10.62
CA ALA A 242 -5.37 11.60 -11.02
C ALA A 242 -5.21 10.22 -11.69
N LEU A 243 -4.17 10.05 -12.51
CA LEU A 243 -3.83 8.75 -13.12
C LEU A 243 -3.43 7.73 -12.05
N VAL A 244 -2.53 8.10 -11.15
CA VAL A 244 -2.10 7.24 -10.03
C VAL A 244 -3.29 6.88 -9.13
N ASN A 245 -4.16 7.84 -8.82
CA ASN A 245 -5.37 7.58 -8.05
C ASN A 245 -6.30 6.60 -8.77
N THR A 246 -6.49 6.74 -10.08
CA THR A 246 -7.30 5.81 -10.88
C THR A 246 -6.76 4.38 -10.83
N SER A 247 -5.44 4.21 -10.96
CA SER A 247 -4.80 2.90 -10.81
C SER A 247 -4.95 2.35 -9.38
N ASN A 248 -4.79 3.20 -8.35
CA ASN A 248 -5.02 2.82 -6.96
C ASN A 248 -6.46 2.37 -6.69
N GLU A 249 -7.45 3.05 -7.27
CA GLU A 249 -8.85 2.65 -7.21
C GLU A 249 -9.07 1.30 -7.89
N TYR A 250 -8.43 1.04 -9.03
CA TYR A 250 -8.47 -0.29 -9.64
C TYR A 250 -7.95 -1.38 -8.69
N VAL A 251 -6.83 -1.14 -8.00
CA VAL A 251 -6.32 -2.09 -6.98
C VAL A 251 -7.31 -2.24 -5.82
N ASN A 252 -7.88 -1.13 -5.32
CA ASN A 252 -8.86 -1.15 -4.23
C ASN A 252 -10.05 -2.09 -4.52
N GLU A 253 -10.55 -2.07 -5.77
CA GLU A 253 -11.72 -2.83 -6.19
C GLU A 253 -11.42 -4.29 -6.55
N HIS A 254 -10.20 -4.59 -7.05
CA HIS A 254 -9.87 -5.90 -7.61
C HIS A 254 -8.97 -6.75 -6.72
N PHE A 255 -8.24 -6.16 -5.78
CA PHE A 255 -7.47 -6.91 -4.79
C PHE A 255 -8.42 -7.59 -3.80
N LYS A 256 -8.40 -8.92 -3.77
CA LYS A 256 -9.26 -9.73 -2.91
C LYS A 256 -8.44 -10.72 -2.13
N TYR A 257 -8.70 -10.81 -0.82
CA TYR A 257 -8.23 -11.90 0.02
C TYR A 257 -9.41 -12.82 0.33
N GLN A 258 -9.29 -14.11 0.03
CA GLN A 258 -10.38 -15.10 0.15
C GLN A 258 -11.71 -14.61 -0.47
N GLY A 259 -11.60 -13.94 -1.63
CA GLY A 259 -12.75 -13.38 -2.36
C GLY A 259 -13.31 -12.06 -1.80
N PHE A 260 -12.82 -11.56 -0.67
CA PHE A 260 -13.27 -10.30 -0.06
C PHE A 260 -12.37 -9.11 -0.44
N ALA A 261 -12.96 -8.08 -1.07
CA ALA A 261 -12.28 -6.85 -1.47
C ALA A 261 -12.35 -5.80 -0.34
N ARG A 262 -11.52 -5.95 0.71
CA ARG A 262 -11.55 -5.08 1.90
C ARG A 262 -11.45 -3.58 1.57
N PHE A 263 -10.71 -3.21 0.52
CA PHE A 263 -10.42 -1.83 0.17
C PHE A 263 -11.41 -1.22 -0.83
N SER A 264 -12.36 -2.01 -1.32
CA SER A 264 -13.41 -1.54 -2.24
C SER A 264 -14.25 -0.45 -1.58
N LYS A 265 -14.65 0.57 -2.35
CA LYS A 265 -15.59 1.61 -1.92
C LYS A 265 -16.99 1.07 -1.63
N HIS A 266 -17.28 -0.17 -2.04
CA HIS A 266 -18.51 -0.87 -1.70
C HIS A 266 -18.49 -1.43 -0.27
N VAL A 267 -17.33 -1.47 0.39
CA VAL A 267 -17.22 -1.80 1.81
C VAL A 267 -17.62 -0.58 2.64
N ARG A 268 -18.66 -0.74 3.46
CA ARG A 268 -19.19 0.35 4.29
C ARG A 268 -18.20 0.72 5.40
N ALA A 269 -17.61 1.90 5.32
CA ALA A 269 -16.65 2.40 6.31
C ALA A 269 -17.20 2.38 7.75
N GLU A 270 -18.46 2.78 7.96
CA GLU A 270 -19.12 2.73 9.28
C GLU A 270 -19.16 1.31 9.85
N ARG A 271 -19.48 0.31 9.03
CA ARG A 271 -19.57 -1.09 9.46
C ARG A 271 -18.22 -1.67 9.82
N VAL A 272 -17.17 -1.26 9.10
CA VAL A 272 -15.79 -1.59 9.48
C VAL A 272 -15.43 -0.95 10.83
N GLY A 273 -15.84 0.30 11.05
CA GLY A 273 -15.68 1.00 12.32
C GLY A 273 -16.36 0.26 13.48
N GLU A 274 -17.63 -0.09 13.31
CA GLU A 274 -18.39 -0.88 14.30
C GLU A 274 -17.73 -2.22 14.62
N LEU A 275 -17.26 -2.94 13.59
CA LEU A 275 -16.52 -4.20 13.77
C LEU A 275 -15.21 -3.99 14.52
N SER A 276 -14.46 -2.92 14.20
CA SER A 276 -13.23 -2.58 14.91
C SER A 276 -13.48 -2.30 16.39
N VAL A 277 -14.54 -1.54 16.71
CA VAL A 277 -14.91 -1.23 18.09
C VAL A 277 -15.30 -2.49 18.86
N SER A 278 -16.10 -3.39 18.28
CA SER A 278 -16.51 -4.63 18.97
C SER A 278 -15.32 -5.52 19.33
N MET A 279 -14.27 -5.52 18.50
CA MET A 279 -13.06 -6.29 18.73
C MET A 279 -12.05 -5.63 19.68
N ARG A 280 -12.21 -4.35 20.03
CA ARG A 280 -11.21 -3.58 20.81
C ARG A 280 -11.77 -2.95 22.09
N SER A 281 -13.09 -2.88 22.26
CA SER A 281 -13.67 -2.18 23.40
C SER A 281 -13.26 -2.86 24.72
N PRO A 282 -12.88 -2.10 25.77
CA PRO A 282 -12.43 -2.69 27.04
C PRO A 282 -13.44 -3.64 27.69
N SER A 283 -14.74 -3.41 27.47
CA SER A 283 -15.81 -4.30 27.93
C SER A 283 -15.84 -5.65 27.19
N SER A 284 -15.39 -5.70 25.95
CA SER A 284 -15.35 -6.90 25.11
C SER A 284 -14.04 -7.67 25.23
N VAL A 285 -12.92 -6.99 25.52
CA VAL A 285 -11.58 -7.60 25.59
C VAL A 285 -10.96 -7.56 27.00
N SER A 286 -11.80 -7.54 28.04
CA SER A 286 -11.33 -7.54 29.42
C SER A 286 -10.50 -8.78 29.73
N LEU A 287 -9.29 -8.58 30.25
CA LEU A 287 -8.34 -9.63 30.59
C LEU A 287 -8.20 -9.78 32.10
N CYS A 288 -8.04 -11.03 32.56
CA CYS A 288 -7.55 -11.31 33.90
C CYS A 288 -6.08 -10.84 34.06
N SER A 289 -5.55 -10.82 35.29
CA SER A 289 -4.16 -10.40 35.54
C SER A 289 -3.14 -11.18 34.70
N MET A 290 -3.29 -12.50 34.60
CA MET A 290 -2.42 -13.36 33.80
C MET A 290 -2.52 -13.03 32.31
N GLY A 291 -3.73 -12.81 31.78
CA GLY A 291 -3.92 -12.41 30.38
C GLY A 291 -3.31 -11.05 30.07
N LYS A 292 -3.37 -10.09 31.00
CA LYS A 292 -2.69 -8.79 30.84
C LYS A 292 -1.17 -8.96 30.79
N GLN A 293 -0.61 -9.83 31.62
CA GLN A 293 0.82 -10.13 31.59
C GLN A 293 1.25 -10.73 30.24
N GLU A 294 0.49 -11.69 29.72
CA GLU A 294 0.74 -12.30 28.41
C GLU A 294 0.62 -11.30 27.25
N ALA A 295 -0.38 -10.43 27.27
CA ALA A 295 -0.56 -9.39 26.26
C ALA A 295 0.57 -8.36 26.29
N ASN A 296 1.00 -7.94 27.49
CA ASN A 296 2.13 -7.03 27.65
C ASN A 296 3.44 -7.67 27.18
N GLN A 297 3.65 -8.95 27.48
CA GLN A 297 4.82 -9.70 27.02
C GLN A 297 4.83 -9.82 25.50
N LEU A 298 3.68 -10.11 24.87
CA LEU A 298 3.55 -10.14 23.42
C LEU A 298 3.90 -8.78 22.79
N ASN A 299 3.34 -7.69 23.31
CA ASN A 299 3.64 -6.35 22.81
C ASN A 299 5.12 -6.01 22.95
N PHE A 300 5.73 -6.33 24.11
CA PHE A 300 7.16 -6.14 24.34
C PHE A 300 8.01 -6.89 23.29
N GLU A 301 7.72 -8.17 23.05
CA GLU A 301 8.44 -8.99 22.08
C GLU A 301 8.33 -8.44 20.65
N ILE A 302 7.13 -8.00 20.24
CA ILE A 302 6.92 -7.45 18.89
C ILE A 302 7.64 -6.11 18.72
N ASP A 303 7.43 -5.17 19.64
CA ASP A 303 7.94 -3.81 19.52
C ASP A 303 9.46 -3.77 19.62
N SER A 304 10.05 -4.52 20.58
CA SER A 304 11.50 -4.58 20.74
C SER A 304 12.20 -5.22 19.54
N ALA A 305 11.59 -6.23 18.89
CA ALA A 305 12.13 -6.87 17.71
C ALA A 305 12.08 -5.99 16.45
N ARG A 306 11.17 -5.01 16.38
CA ARG A 306 11.02 -4.08 15.25
C ARG A 306 12.03 -2.92 15.28
N ALA A 307 12.69 -2.68 16.40
CA ALA A 307 13.64 -1.59 16.53
C ALA A 307 14.84 -1.76 15.57
N PRO A 308 15.13 -0.79 14.67
CA PRO A 308 16.17 -0.93 13.65
C PRO A 308 17.57 -0.78 14.24
N GLN A 309 18.45 -1.79 14.05
CA GLN A 309 19.81 -1.81 14.60
C GLN A 309 20.75 -0.78 13.96
N GLY A 310 21.63 -0.19 14.78
CA GLY A 310 22.66 0.74 14.32
C GLY A 310 22.18 2.18 14.05
N CYS A 311 20.93 2.50 14.37
CA CYS A 311 20.32 3.81 14.09
C CYS A 311 20.23 4.77 15.30
N GLY A 312 20.87 4.45 16.44
CA GLY A 312 20.73 5.21 17.69
C GLY A 312 21.01 6.71 17.57
N GLN A 313 22.08 7.10 16.86
CA GLN A 313 22.39 8.52 16.64
C GLN A 313 21.30 9.25 15.84
N ALA A 314 20.77 8.61 14.79
CA ALA A 314 19.71 9.20 13.97
C ALA A 314 18.41 9.34 14.78
N ILE A 315 18.07 8.33 15.58
CA ILE A 315 16.90 8.34 16.46
C ILE A 315 17.07 9.41 17.55
N GLY A 316 18.22 9.48 18.22
CA GLY A 316 18.51 10.50 19.23
C GLY A 316 18.43 11.92 18.68
N GLY A 317 18.98 12.15 17.48
CA GLY A 317 18.86 13.43 16.79
C GLY A 317 17.41 13.78 16.44
N PHE A 318 16.63 12.79 16.00
CA PHE A 318 15.19 12.95 15.73
C PHE A 318 14.42 13.33 17.01
N LEU A 319 14.67 12.65 18.13
CA LEU A 319 14.03 12.96 19.41
C LEU A 319 14.42 14.35 19.93
N ALA A 320 15.70 14.70 19.87
CA ALA A 320 16.21 16.01 20.29
C ALA A 320 15.60 17.16 19.47
N ALA A 321 15.41 16.98 18.16
CA ALA A 321 14.74 17.97 17.30
C ALA A 321 13.28 18.24 17.71
N HIS A 322 12.66 17.34 18.47
CA HIS A 322 11.31 17.46 19.01
C HIS A 322 11.30 17.76 20.53
N GLY A 323 12.46 18.02 21.13
CA GLY A 323 12.57 18.28 22.58
C GLY A 323 12.25 17.08 23.46
N ILE A 324 12.38 15.85 22.93
CA ILE A 324 12.14 14.62 23.68
C ILE A 324 13.49 14.05 24.13
N GLU A 325 13.73 14.01 25.44
CA GLU A 325 14.93 13.38 26.01
C GLU A 325 14.80 11.85 26.06
N GLN A 326 13.63 11.35 26.46
CA GLN A 326 13.35 9.91 26.54
C GLN A 326 11.88 9.64 26.22
N PRO A 327 11.57 8.78 25.22
CA PRO A 327 10.20 8.38 24.94
C PRO A 327 9.67 7.43 26.03
N GLU A 328 8.35 7.40 26.24
CA GLU A 328 7.70 6.58 27.28
C GLU A 328 8.00 5.08 27.15
N ASN A 329 8.18 4.61 25.92
CA ASN A 329 8.52 3.23 25.60
C ASN A 329 10.03 2.97 25.48
N ALA A 330 10.89 3.87 25.97
CA ALA A 330 12.35 3.68 25.94
C ALA A 330 12.82 2.38 26.58
N HIS A 331 12.07 1.87 27.56
CA HIS A 331 12.33 0.59 28.23
C HIS A 331 12.26 -0.62 27.27
N LEU A 332 11.64 -0.49 26.09
CA LEU A 332 11.63 -1.50 25.03
C LEU A 332 12.95 -1.53 24.23
N TYR A 333 13.76 -0.48 24.36
CA TYR A 333 14.92 -0.23 23.50
C TYR A 333 16.19 0.05 24.32
N PRO A 334 16.61 -0.87 25.22
CA PRO A 334 17.69 -0.64 26.19
C PRO A 334 19.08 -0.41 25.58
N HIS A 335 19.22 -0.58 24.27
CA HIS A 335 20.48 -0.43 23.52
C HIS A 335 20.45 0.69 22.47
N TYR A 336 19.37 1.48 22.40
CA TYR A 336 19.14 2.45 21.32
C TYR A 336 19.13 3.92 21.74
N LEU A 337 18.87 4.19 23.02
CA LEU A 337 18.68 5.52 23.58
C LEU A 337 19.76 5.83 24.60
#